data_AF-K8NZZ6-F1
#
_entry.id   AF-K8NZZ6-F1
#
_cell.length_a   1.000
_cell.length_b   1.000
_cell.length_c   1.000
_cell.angle_alpha   90.00
_cell.angle_beta   90.00
_cell.angle_gamma   90.00
#
_symmetry.space_group_name_H-M   'P 1'
#
loop_
_entity.id
_entity.type
_entity.pdbx_description
1 polymer ?
#
loop_
_entity_poly.entity_id
_entity_poly.type
_entity_poly.pdbx_seq_one_letter_code
_entity_poly.pdbx_strand_id
1 'polypeptide(L)'
;MRFLPALSALTLMIGASLMPAAAAEHIGGDNAFSFVALGDMPYNLPEDYTKFDRLIAAVNALKPAFTLHMGDIKSGGIPCSDEVLKKSYDQIQTFEGALVYTIGDNEWLDCHRKAAGGYNPRERLAKLREMFFATPGKSLGRAPLDVESQALLMPEFSTYVENTRFAKNGVMFFTAHVPGSNNGFEAQDPDAAPEFFARDKANVAWINASFAKASADNAKAVVIFVQAEFDESRFPNGAMPRQSGFINTLDAIEAGAKSFGKPVLLIHGDEHYFSIAPLRNSKGKPIPGVNKLMVYGDTLVHAVRVVVDPDSSNVFGFIPLIVPENGMGK
;
A
#
# COMPACT_ATOMS: atom_id res chain seq x y z
N MET A 1 16.35 -0.24 85.47
CA MET A 1 17.58 -0.72 84.79
C MET A 1 17.14 -1.41 83.50
N ARG A 2 17.54 -0.85 82.35
CA ARG A 2 17.41 -1.35 80.95
C ARG A 2 15.99 -1.56 80.41
N PHE A 3 15.45 -0.52 79.76
CA PHE A 3 14.38 -0.59 78.77
C PHE A 3 14.92 -1.18 77.45
N LEU A 4 14.27 -2.21 76.90
CA LEU A 4 14.50 -2.68 75.52
C LEU A 4 13.65 -1.84 74.55
N PRO A 5 14.17 -1.47 73.36
CA PRO A 5 13.36 -0.81 72.34
C PRO A 5 12.59 -1.86 71.53
N ALA A 6 11.29 -1.59 71.32
CA ALA A 6 10.44 -2.34 70.40
C ALA A 6 10.85 -2.06 68.95
N LEU A 7 11.25 -3.09 68.20
CA LEU A 7 11.39 -3.02 66.75
C LEU A 7 9.99 -3.02 66.11
N SER A 8 9.58 -1.90 65.54
CA SER A 8 8.45 -1.85 64.60
C SER A 8 8.88 -2.46 63.27
N ALA A 9 8.35 -3.65 62.95
CA ALA A 9 8.48 -4.24 61.63
C ALA A 9 7.61 -3.45 60.64
N LEU A 10 8.25 -2.74 59.70
CA LEU A 10 7.58 -2.04 58.61
C LEU A 10 7.29 -3.06 57.50
N THR A 11 6.07 -3.57 57.44
CA THR A 11 5.63 -4.47 56.36
C THR A 11 5.47 -3.66 55.07
N LEU A 12 6.43 -3.78 54.16
CA LEU A 12 6.37 -3.18 52.83
C LEU A 12 5.37 -3.97 51.98
N MET A 13 4.13 -3.47 51.85
CA MET A 13 3.18 -4.02 50.88
C MET A 13 3.64 -3.64 49.47
N ILE A 14 4.19 -4.61 48.74
CA ILE A 14 4.41 -4.49 47.29
C ILE A 14 3.02 -4.56 46.65
N GLY A 15 2.41 -3.40 46.43
CA GLY A 15 1.22 -3.29 45.60
C GLY A 15 1.59 -3.62 44.16
N ALA A 16 1.19 -4.79 43.68
CA ALA A 16 1.22 -5.09 42.26
C ALA A 16 0.25 -4.12 41.56
N SER A 17 0.79 -3.05 40.97
CA SER A 17 0.07 -2.18 40.06
C SER A 17 -0.27 -3.01 38.82
N LEU A 18 -1.49 -3.58 38.81
CA LEU A 18 -2.13 -4.07 37.60
C LEU A 18 -2.23 -2.88 36.64
N MET A 19 -1.27 -2.78 35.73
CA MET A 19 -1.37 -1.88 34.58
C MET A 19 -2.67 -2.24 33.86
N PRO A 20 -3.61 -1.30 33.67
CA PRO A 20 -4.80 -1.57 32.90
C PRO A 20 -4.33 -2.03 31.51
N ALA A 21 -4.74 -3.23 31.11
CA ALA A 21 -4.60 -3.66 29.73
C ALA A 21 -5.22 -2.53 28.89
N ALA A 22 -4.42 -1.90 28.03
CA ALA A 22 -4.90 -0.86 27.14
C ALA A 22 -6.09 -1.45 26.38
N ALA A 23 -7.30 -0.99 26.70
CA ALA A 23 -8.49 -1.40 25.99
C ALA A 23 -8.24 -1.06 24.52
N ALA A 24 -8.46 -2.03 23.63
CA ALA A 24 -8.41 -1.77 22.20
C ALA A 24 -9.34 -0.59 21.93
N GLU A 25 -8.80 0.47 21.33
CA GLU A 25 -9.55 1.67 20.98
C GLU A 25 -10.82 1.24 20.22
N HIS A 26 -12.00 1.56 20.75
CA HIS A 26 -13.25 1.25 20.07
C HIS A 26 -13.40 2.21 18.90
N ILE A 27 -13.11 1.70 17.72
CA ILE A 27 -13.19 2.44 16.47
C ILE A 27 -14.49 2.05 15.81
N GLY A 28 -15.45 2.97 15.68
CA GLY A 28 -16.69 2.76 14.92
C GLY A 28 -17.61 1.66 15.47
N GLY A 29 -18.53 1.19 14.64
CA GLY A 29 -19.47 0.10 14.96
C GLY A 29 -18.83 -1.30 15.03
N ASP A 30 -19.64 -2.34 15.25
CA ASP A 30 -19.16 -3.71 15.49
C ASP A 30 -18.35 -4.32 14.33
N ASN A 31 -18.59 -3.85 13.10
CA ASN A 31 -17.87 -4.30 11.90
C ASN A 31 -16.64 -3.44 11.57
N ALA A 32 -16.36 -2.41 12.36
CA ALA A 32 -15.25 -1.52 12.07
C ALA A 32 -13.90 -2.16 12.37
N PHE A 33 -12.89 -1.73 11.64
CA PHE A 33 -11.52 -2.19 11.77
C PHE A 33 -10.56 -1.09 11.32
N SER A 34 -9.25 -1.30 11.52
CA SER A 34 -8.25 -0.43 10.93
C SER A 34 -7.15 -1.25 10.25
N PHE A 35 -6.61 -0.70 9.18
CA PHE A 35 -5.41 -1.18 8.51
C PHE A 35 -4.39 -0.04 8.43
N VAL A 36 -3.14 -0.36 8.11
CA VAL A 36 -2.11 0.67 7.85
C VAL A 36 -1.79 0.70 6.37
N ALA A 37 -1.67 1.90 5.80
CA ALA A 37 -1.19 2.14 4.45
C ALA A 37 0.14 2.91 4.50
N LEU A 38 1.14 2.44 3.77
CA LEU A 38 2.45 3.05 3.58
C LEU A 38 3.00 2.73 2.19
N GLY A 39 4.01 3.44 1.71
CA GLY A 39 4.57 3.29 0.37
C GLY A 39 5.82 4.13 0.27
N ASP A 40 6.57 4.02 -0.82
CA ASP A 40 7.73 4.89 -1.06
C ASP A 40 8.74 4.85 0.10
N MET A 41 8.90 3.67 0.69
CA MET A 41 9.85 3.44 1.77
C MET A 41 10.20 1.95 1.92
N PRO A 42 11.44 1.64 2.31
CA PRO A 42 12.54 2.59 2.54
C PRO A 42 13.05 3.13 1.19
N TYR A 43 13.24 4.45 1.06
CA TYR A 43 13.49 5.09 -0.24
C TYR A 43 14.95 5.53 -0.41
N ASN A 44 15.47 6.25 0.57
CA ASN A 44 16.85 6.73 0.63
C ASN A 44 17.73 5.71 1.34
N LEU A 45 18.33 4.80 0.57
CA LEU A 45 19.09 3.68 1.12
C LEU A 45 20.60 3.99 1.18
N PRO A 46 21.28 3.61 2.28
CA PRO A 46 20.80 2.81 3.43
C PRO A 46 20.17 3.61 4.58
N GLU A 47 20.09 4.94 4.49
CA GLU A 47 19.71 5.85 5.58
C GLU A 47 18.32 5.55 6.16
N ASP A 48 17.38 5.14 5.32
CA ASP A 48 16.00 4.88 5.71
C ASP A 48 15.79 3.50 6.34
N TYR A 49 16.77 2.58 6.33
CA TYR A 49 16.59 1.24 6.92
C TYR A 49 16.18 1.32 8.40
N THR A 50 16.88 2.13 9.20
CA THR A 50 16.55 2.27 10.63
C THR A 50 15.21 2.98 10.84
N LYS A 51 14.87 3.95 9.98
CA LYS A 51 13.59 4.65 10.06
C LYS A 51 12.43 3.70 9.75
N PHE A 52 12.60 2.85 8.74
CA PHE A 52 11.62 1.86 8.35
C PHE A 52 11.46 0.79 9.43
N ASP A 53 12.55 0.28 10.04
CA ASP A 53 12.48 -0.64 11.18
C ASP A 53 11.64 -0.07 12.35
N ARG A 54 11.80 1.22 12.65
CA ARG A 54 10.98 1.90 13.68
C ARG A 54 9.52 2.02 13.28
N LEU A 55 9.24 2.33 12.01
CA LEU A 55 7.87 2.38 11.50
C LEU A 55 7.20 1.00 11.56
N ILE A 56 7.90 -0.06 11.17
CA ILE A 56 7.39 -1.44 11.30
C ILE A 56 7.09 -1.77 12.76
N ALA A 57 7.97 -1.39 13.70
CA ALA A 57 7.72 -1.59 15.12
C ALA A 57 6.47 -0.83 15.60
N ALA A 58 6.26 0.41 15.15
CA ALA A 58 5.04 1.18 15.45
C ALA A 58 3.79 0.52 14.87
N VAL A 59 3.84 0.01 13.63
CA VAL A 59 2.74 -0.72 13.00
C VAL A 59 2.43 -2.02 13.75
N ASN A 60 3.46 -2.79 14.12
CA ASN A 60 3.29 -4.02 14.90
C ASN A 60 2.64 -3.76 16.26
N ALA A 61 3.00 -2.65 16.92
CA ALA A 61 2.37 -2.24 18.19
C ALA A 61 0.88 -1.90 18.04
N LEU A 62 0.47 -1.33 16.90
CA LEU A 62 -0.94 -1.01 16.60
C LEU A 62 -1.80 -2.25 16.33
N LYS A 63 -1.19 -3.38 15.94
CA LYS A 63 -1.88 -4.63 15.56
C LYS A 63 -3.06 -4.40 14.58
N PRO A 64 -2.82 -3.73 13.43
CA PRO A 64 -3.87 -3.53 12.43
C PRO A 64 -4.34 -4.86 11.85
N ALA A 65 -5.50 -4.86 11.19
CA ALA A 65 -6.01 -6.05 10.50
C ALA A 65 -5.04 -6.58 9.42
N PHE A 66 -4.35 -5.66 8.74
CA PHE A 66 -3.29 -5.90 7.76
C PHE A 66 -2.59 -4.56 7.44
N THR A 67 -1.52 -4.63 6.65
CA THR A 67 -0.80 -3.47 6.10
C THR A 67 -0.83 -3.50 4.58
N LEU A 68 -0.96 -2.35 3.93
CA LEU A 68 -0.83 -2.17 2.49
C LEU A 68 0.44 -1.38 2.19
N HIS A 69 1.23 -1.85 1.20
CA HIS A 69 2.46 -1.21 0.77
C HIS A 69 2.41 -0.83 -0.71
N MET A 70 2.46 0.47 -1.03
CA MET A 70 2.28 1.02 -2.38
C MET A 70 3.57 1.09 -3.20
N GLY A 71 4.43 0.06 -3.14
CA GLY A 71 5.66 0.05 -3.95
C GLY A 71 6.77 0.96 -3.43
N ASP A 72 7.81 1.11 -4.23
CA ASP A 72 8.93 2.05 -4.03
C ASP A 72 9.75 1.78 -2.75
N ILE A 73 10.22 0.54 -2.64
CA ILE A 73 11.14 0.03 -1.60
C ILE A 73 12.62 0.39 -1.85
N LYS A 74 12.88 1.33 -2.77
CA LYS A 74 14.13 2.08 -2.96
C LYS A 74 13.92 3.20 -3.98
N SER A 75 14.68 4.29 -3.92
CA SER A 75 14.59 5.34 -4.95
C SER A 75 15.11 4.89 -6.32
N GLY A 76 14.72 5.58 -7.39
CA GLY A 76 15.13 5.28 -8.77
C GLY A 76 16.61 5.55 -9.07
N GLY A 77 17.35 6.11 -8.10
CA GLY A 77 18.81 6.29 -8.17
C GLY A 77 19.61 5.18 -7.46
N ILE A 78 18.96 4.33 -6.67
CA ILE A 78 19.61 3.23 -5.94
C ILE A 78 19.71 1.99 -6.84
N PRO A 79 20.84 1.25 -6.81
CA PRO A 79 20.99 0.03 -7.60
C PRO A 79 19.85 -0.98 -7.41
N CYS A 80 19.34 -1.52 -8.52
CA CYS A 80 18.35 -2.61 -8.49
C CYS A 80 18.99 -3.99 -8.28
N SER A 81 20.04 -4.07 -7.46
CA SER A 81 20.73 -5.33 -7.20
C SER A 81 19.87 -6.25 -6.34
N ASP A 82 20.13 -7.56 -6.43
CA ASP A 82 19.42 -8.57 -5.64
C ASP A 82 19.57 -8.28 -4.13
N GLU A 83 20.72 -7.75 -3.70
CA GLU A 83 20.97 -7.42 -2.29
C GLU A 83 20.07 -6.29 -1.78
N VAL A 84 19.84 -5.25 -2.59
CA VAL A 84 18.95 -4.14 -2.23
C VAL A 84 17.51 -4.64 -2.13
N LEU A 85 17.02 -5.36 -3.16
CA LEU A 85 15.68 -5.92 -3.16
C LEU A 85 15.47 -6.90 -1.99
N LYS A 86 16.50 -7.72 -1.70
CA LYS A 86 16.47 -8.69 -0.60
C LYS A 86 16.46 -8.00 0.76
N LYS A 87 17.17 -6.89 0.94
CA LYS A 87 17.17 -6.16 2.21
C LYS A 87 15.78 -5.59 2.52
N SER A 88 15.11 -4.98 1.54
CA SER A 88 13.74 -4.49 1.72
C SER A 88 12.73 -5.63 1.89
N TYR A 89 12.88 -6.73 1.16
CA TYR A 89 12.09 -7.94 1.37
C TYR A 89 12.22 -8.46 2.81
N ASP A 90 13.44 -8.55 3.33
CA ASP A 90 13.71 -9.05 4.69
C ASP A 90 13.07 -8.13 5.74
N GLN A 91 13.08 -6.80 5.55
CA GLN A 91 12.36 -5.86 6.42
C GLN A 91 10.84 -6.07 6.34
N ILE A 92 10.27 -6.23 5.14
CA ILE A 92 8.84 -6.53 4.96
C ILE A 92 8.44 -7.84 5.66
N GLN A 93 9.32 -8.83 5.74
CA GLN A 93 9.06 -10.06 6.50
C GLN A 93 9.08 -9.88 8.04
N THR A 94 9.40 -8.68 8.54
CA THR A 94 9.35 -8.37 9.99
C THR A 94 8.02 -7.80 10.47
N PHE A 95 7.08 -7.49 9.57
CA PHE A 95 5.70 -7.22 9.97
C PHE A 95 5.10 -8.45 10.66
N GLU A 96 4.55 -8.27 11.86
CA GLU A 96 3.93 -9.35 12.63
C GLU A 96 2.59 -9.78 12.03
N GLY A 97 1.86 -8.83 11.43
CA GLY A 97 0.61 -9.07 10.70
C GLY A 97 0.84 -9.38 9.22
N ALA A 98 -0.26 -9.43 8.46
CA ALA A 98 -0.23 -9.55 7.00
C ALA A 98 0.21 -8.22 6.35
N LEU A 99 1.01 -8.29 5.29
CA LEU A 99 1.32 -7.17 4.41
C LEU A 99 0.97 -7.52 2.95
N VAL A 100 0.19 -6.68 2.29
CA VAL A 100 -0.12 -6.80 0.86
C VAL A 100 0.66 -5.72 0.11
N TYR A 101 1.49 -6.14 -0.83
CA TYR A 101 2.43 -5.29 -1.56
C TYR A 101 1.99 -5.14 -3.02
N THR A 102 2.16 -3.94 -3.56
CA THR A 102 2.13 -3.67 -5.00
C THR A 102 3.48 -3.12 -5.45
N ILE A 103 3.84 -3.36 -6.70
CA ILE A 103 5.16 -3.01 -7.25
C ILE A 103 5.12 -1.55 -7.75
N GLY A 104 6.14 -0.77 -7.38
CA GLY A 104 6.34 0.59 -7.86
C GLY A 104 7.23 0.67 -9.10
N ASP A 105 7.45 1.86 -9.66
CA ASP A 105 8.31 2.02 -10.84
C ASP A 105 9.79 1.85 -10.48
N ASN A 106 10.17 2.28 -9.29
CA ASN A 106 11.56 2.36 -8.91
C ASN A 106 12.25 0.97 -8.90
N GLU A 107 11.61 -0.07 -8.38
CA GLU A 107 12.24 -1.41 -8.25
C GLU A 107 12.45 -2.17 -9.57
N TRP A 108 11.89 -1.69 -10.68
CA TRP A 108 12.05 -2.37 -11.97
C TRP A 108 12.10 -1.43 -13.17
N LEU A 109 11.10 -0.55 -13.39
CA LEU A 109 11.07 0.36 -14.54
C LEU A 109 12.33 1.22 -14.58
N ASP A 110 12.68 1.83 -13.46
CA ASP A 110 13.83 2.74 -13.37
C ASP A 110 15.19 2.05 -13.35
N CYS A 111 15.23 0.73 -13.30
CA CYS A 111 16.48 -0.01 -13.18
C CYS A 111 17.39 0.10 -14.40
N HIS A 112 16.84 0.52 -15.55
CA HIS A 112 17.60 0.86 -16.75
C HIS A 112 18.51 2.08 -16.56
N ARG A 113 18.21 2.96 -15.58
CA ARG A 113 19.01 4.14 -15.28
C ARG A 113 20.42 3.73 -14.88
N LYS A 114 21.41 4.51 -15.33
CA LYS A 114 22.82 4.27 -15.00
C LYS A 114 23.09 4.26 -13.49
N ALA A 115 22.43 5.14 -12.73
CA ALA A 115 22.55 5.20 -11.27
C ALA A 115 21.98 3.95 -10.59
N ALA A 116 20.89 3.39 -11.14
CA ALA A 116 20.28 2.15 -10.69
C ALA A 116 21.03 0.88 -11.16
N GLY A 117 22.17 1.03 -11.86
CA GLY A 117 23.03 -0.06 -12.31
C GLY A 117 22.79 -0.54 -13.73
N GLY A 118 21.84 0.06 -14.47
CA GLY A 118 21.61 -0.28 -15.88
C GLY A 118 21.10 -1.71 -16.11
N TYR A 119 20.30 -2.24 -15.18
CA TYR A 119 19.67 -3.55 -15.30
C TYR A 119 18.58 -3.54 -16.37
N ASN A 120 18.11 -4.73 -16.76
CA ASN A 120 16.93 -4.88 -17.60
C ASN A 120 15.65 -4.84 -16.74
N PRO A 121 14.77 -3.83 -16.87
CA PRO A 121 13.53 -3.76 -16.10
C PRO A 121 12.67 -5.03 -16.06
N ARG A 122 12.51 -5.75 -17.16
CA ARG A 122 11.64 -6.95 -17.24
C ARG A 122 12.24 -8.11 -16.47
N GLU A 123 13.56 -8.21 -16.48
CA GLU A 123 14.27 -9.19 -15.66
C GLU A 123 14.14 -8.83 -14.17
N ARG A 124 14.27 -7.54 -13.81
CA ARG A 124 14.02 -7.07 -12.45
C ARG A 124 12.57 -7.29 -12.00
N LEU A 125 11.59 -7.09 -12.87
CA LEU A 125 10.18 -7.40 -12.60
C LEU A 125 9.97 -8.90 -12.37
N ALA A 126 10.61 -9.77 -13.18
CA ALA A 126 10.58 -11.21 -12.95
C ALA A 126 11.19 -11.56 -11.58
N LYS A 127 12.28 -10.89 -11.18
CA LYS A 127 12.91 -11.08 -9.87
C LYS A 127 12.00 -10.66 -8.72
N LEU A 128 11.30 -9.53 -8.84
CA LEU A 128 10.31 -9.10 -7.85
C LEU A 128 9.17 -10.11 -7.71
N ARG A 129 8.65 -10.63 -8.82
CA ARG A 129 7.62 -11.69 -8.79
C ARG A 129 8.12 -12.97 -8.11
N GLU A 130 9.34 -13.39 -8.40
CA GLU A 130 9.99 -14.54 -7.75
C GLU A 130 10.10 -14.35 -6.24
N MET A 131 10.47 -13.15 -5.77
CA MET A 131 10.74 -12.90 -4.36
C MET A 131 9.48 -12.56 -3.55
N PHE A 132 8.69 -11.60 -4.01
CA PHE A 132 7.55 -11.02 -3.29
C PHE A 132 6.23 -11.73 -3.57
N PHE A 133 6.17 -12.54 -4.64
CA PHE A 133 4.95 -13.21 -5.07
C PHE A 133 5.18 -14.70 -5.36
N ALA A 134 6.19 -15.29 -4.70
CA ALA A 134 6.58 -16.70 -4.83
C ALA A 134 5.43 -17.69 -4.64
N THR A 135 4.45 -17.32 -3.80
CA THR A 135 3.25 -18.11 -3.53
C THR A 135 2.01 -17.30 -3.91
N PRO A 136 1.58 -17.34 -5.19
CA PRO A 136 0.34 -16.70 -5.61
C PRO A 136 -0.82 -17.17 -4.73
N GLY A 137 -1.61 -16.22 -4.22
CA GLY A 137 -2.71 -16.50 -3.30
C GLY A 137 -2.41 -16.28 -1.82
N LYS A 138 -1.17 -15.91 -1.46
CA LYS A 138 -0.80 -15.49 -0.09
C LYS A 138 -0.16 -14.10 -0.11
N SER A 139 -0.42 -13.32 0.95
CA SER A 139 0.27 -12.06 1.19
C SER A 139 1.66 -12.27 1.82
N LEU A 140 2.35 -11.19 2.17
CA LEU A 140 3.63 -11.17 2.89
C LEU A 140 3.42 -10.97 4.40
N GLY A 141 4.54 -10.89 5.15
CA GLY A 141 4.57 -10.74 6.60
C GLY A 141 4.54 -12.09 7.33
N ARG A 142 4.61 -12.05 8.66
CA ARG A 142 4.67 -13.27 9.50
C ARG A 142 3.32 -13.99 9.64
N ALA A 143 2.23 -13.29 9.40
CA ALA A 143 0.87 -13.84 9.43
C ALA A 143 0.14 -13.52 8.11
N PRO A 144 0.56 -14.13 6.99
CA PRO A 144 0.01 -13.80 5.68
C PRO A 144 -1.46 -14.20 5.56
N LEU A 145 -2.27 -13.36 4.93
CA LEU A 145 -3.67 -13.66 4.63
C LEU A 145 -3.82 -14.32 3.26
N ASP A 146 -4.93 -15.03 3.07
CA ASP A 146 -5.36 -15.56 1.78
C ASP A 146 -5.85 -14.43 0.87
N VAL A 147 -5.35 -14.41 -0.36
CA VAL A 147 -5.80 -13.51 -1.43
C VAL A 147 -6.25 -14.29 -2.65
N GLU A 148 -7.20 -13.74 -3.38
CA GLU A 148 -7.47 -14.15 -4.76
C GLU A 148 -6.43 -13.52 -5.69
N SER A 149 -5.68 -14.32 -6.43
CA SER A 149 -4.69 -13.84 -7.41
C SER A 149 -5.27 -13.86 -8.82
N GLN A 150 -5.06 -12.79 -9.59
CA GLN A 150 -5.44 -12.73 -11.00
C GLN A 150 -4.81 -13.88 -11.79
N ALA A 151 -3.53 -14.16 -11.54
CA ALA A 151 -2.82 -15.22 -12.24
C ALA A 151 -3.48 -16.60 -12.10
N LEU A 152 -4.12 -16.87 -10.95
CA LEU A 152 -4.81 -18.13 -10.67
C LEU A 152 -6.25 -18.14 -11.20
N LEU A 153 -6.95 -17.00 -11.16
CA LEU A 153 -8.35 -16.89 -11.56
C LEU A 153 -8.56 -16.62 -13.06
N MET A 154 -7.55 -16.06 -13.72
CA MET A 154 -7.61 -15.65 -15.12
C MET A 154 -6.41 -16.24 -15.86
N PRO A 155 -6.50 -17.48 -16.39
CA PRO A 155 -5.35 -18.18 -17.00
C PRO A 155 -4.65 -17.41 -18.13
N GLU A 156 -5.40 -16.60 -18.88
CA GLU A 156 -4.89 -15.69 -19.93
C GLU A 156 -3.96 -14.58 -19.39
N PHE A 157 -4.02 -14.32 -18.08
CA PHE A 157 -3.23 -13.33 -17.35
C PHE A 157 -2.38 -13.99 -16.25
N SER A 158 -1.95 -15.24 -16.45
CA SER A 158 -1.15 -16.03 -15.50
C SER A 158 0.20 -15.41 -15.09
N THR A 159 0.70 -14.42 -15.83
CA THR A 159 1.92 -13.67 -15.51
C THR A 159 1.74 -12.65 -14.37
N TYR A 160 0.52 -12.18 -14.12
CA TYR A 160 0.23 -11.05 -13.22
C TYR A 160 -0.12 -11.53 -11.82
N VAL A 161 0.88 -12.12 -11.15
CA VAL A 161 0.75 -12.69 -9.79
C VAL A 161 0.54 -11.64 -8.71
N GLU A 162 1.01 -10.42 -8.97
CA GLU A 162 0.94 -9.26 -8.09
C GLU A 162 -0.46 -8.63 -8.01
N ASN A 163 -1.31 -8.87 -9.02
CA ASN A 163 -2.70 -8.43 -9.01
C ASN A 163 -3.54 -9.35 -8.12
N THR A 164 -3.88 -8.86 -6.93
CA THR A 164 -4.55 -9.64 -5.90
C THR A 164 -5.74 -8.89 -5.31
N ARG A 165 -6.70 -9.62 -4.74
CA ARG A 165 -7.85 -9.06 -4.03
C ARG A 165 -8.29 -9.92 -2.85
N PHE A 166 -8.92 -9.30 -1.87
CA PHE A 166 -9.45 -9.96 -0.68
C PHE A 166 -10.58 -9.12 -0.08
N ALA A 167 -11.26 -9.64 0.95
CA ALA A 167 -12.34 -8.93 1.62
C ALA A 167 -12.16 -8.92 3.14
N LYS A 168 -12.58 -7.84 3.78
CA LYS A 168 -12.65 -7.70 5.23
C LYS A 168 -13.92 -6.97 5.62
N ASN A 169 -14.73 -7.59 6.47
CA ASN A 169 -15.96 -7.01 7.04
C ASN A 169 -16.84 -6.31 5.99
N GLY A 170 -17.06 -6.95 4.84
CA GLY A 170 -17.90 -6.40 3.76
C GLY A 170 -17.22 -5.33 2.89
N VAL A 171 -15.94 -5.03 3.07
CA VAL A 171 -15.16 -4.15 2.20
C VAL A 171 -14.22 -4.99 1.33
N MET A 172 -14.20 -4.72 0.02
CA MET A 172 -13.29 -5.38 -0.91
C MET A 172 -12.03 -4.56 -1.09
N PHE A 173 -10.88 -5.23 -1.10
CA PHE A 173 -9.56 -4.65 -1.33
C PHE A 173 -8.96 -5.30 -2.55
N PHE A 174 -8.41 -4.53 -3.49
CA PHE A 174 -7.64 -5.09 -4.59
C PHE A 174 -6.52 -4.18 -5.05
N THR A 175 -5.46 -4.78 -5.56
CA THR A 175 -4.38 -4.07 -6.25
C THR A 175 -4.46 -4.26 -7.75
N ALA A 176 -3.97 -3.25 -8.47
CA ALA A 176 -3.59 -3.34 -9.87
C ALA A 176 -2.14 -2.85 -9.98
N HIS A 177 -1.31 -3.58 -10.74
CA HIS A 177 0.09 -3.20 -10.95
C HIS A 177 0.15 -2.03 -11.93
N VAL A 178 0.08 -0.82 -11.37
CA VAL A 178 0.09 0.45 -12.07
C VAL A 178 1.18 1.30 -11.40
N PRO A 179 2.43 1.21 -11.87
CA PRO A 179 3.54 2.01 -11.39
C PRO A 179 3.55 3.39 -12.07
N GLY A 180 4.33 4.31 -11.52
CA GLY A 180 4.59 5.65 -12.03
C GLY A 180 5.31 5.63 -13.39
N SER A 181 5.93 6.76 -13.76
CA SER A 181 6.64 6.90 -15.03
C SER A 181 5.74 6.54 -16.24
N ASN A 182 4.58 7.21 -16.33
CA ASN A 182 3.55 7.01 -17.36
C ASN A 182 3.09 5.53 -17.50
N ASN A 183 2.96 4.81 -16.38
CA ASN A 183 2.60 3.40 -16.36
C ASN A 183 3.61 2.51 -17.10
N GLY A 184 4.87 2.92 -17.19
CA GLY A 184 5.89 2.26 -18.00
C GLY A 184 5.70 2.38 -19.52
N PHE A 185 4.73 3.20 -19.97
CA PHE A 185 4.53 3.47 -21.40
C PHE A 185 5.51 4.54 -21.91
N GLU A 186 6.79 4.19 -21.87
CA GLU A 186 7.89 5.06 -22.28
C GLU A 186 8.77 4.39 -23.33
N ALA A 187 9.36 5.19 -24.22
CA ALA A 187 10.22 4.71 -25.31
C ALA A 187 11.67 4.43 -24.84
N GLN A 188 11.82 3.80 -23.67
CA GLN A 188 13.12 3.48 -23.08
C GLN A 188 13.85 2.34 -23.83
N ASP A 189 13.09 1.33 -24.27
CA ASP A 189 13.57 0.20 -25.07
C ASP A 189 12.41 -0.43 -25.88
N PRO A 190 12.69 -1.28 -26.89
CA PRO A 190 11.66 -1.86 -27.76
C PRO A 190 10.61 -2.73 -27.05
N ASP A 191 10.92 -3.26 -25.87
CA ASP A 191 10.04 -4.19 -25.14
C ASP A 191 9.12 -3.47 -24.13
N ALA A 192 9.38 -2.18 -23.85
CA ALA A 192 8.60 -1.39 -22.90
C ALA A 192 7.12 -1.25 -23.31
N ALA A 193 6.84 -0.89 -24.57
CA ALA A 193 5.45 -0.74 -25.04
C ALA A 193 4.67 -2.07 -25.08
N PRO A 194 5.23 -3.18 -25.61
CA PRO A 194 4.58 -4.50 -25.51
C PRO A 194 4.28 -4.94 -24.07
N GLU A 195 5.21 -4.72 -23.13
CA GLU A 195 4.98 -5.01 -21.71
C GLU A 195 3.79 -4.20 -21.18
N PHE A 196 3.80 -2.89 -21.41
CA PHE A 196 2.74 -1.98 -20.97
C PHE A 196 1.37 -2.42 -21.50
N PHE A 197 1.23 -2.66 -22.81
CA PHE A 197 -0.07 -3.02 -23.39
C PHE A 197 -0.60 -4.35 -22.87
N ALA A 198 0.28 -5.33 -22.62
CA ALA A 198 -0.13 -6.60 -22.02
C ALA A 198 -0.61 -6.40 -20.58
N ARG A 199 0.14 -5.63 -19.78
CA ARG A 199 -0.19 -5.34 -18.37
C ARG A 199 -1.43 -4.49 -18.22
N ASP A 200 -1.59 -3.45 -19.04
CA ASP A 200 -2.78 -2.60 -19.04
C ASP A 200 -4.04 -3.41 -19.39
N LYS A 201 -3.96 -4.31 -20.39
CA LYS A 201 -5.06 -5.24 -20.69
C LYS A 201 -5.41 -6.12 -19.49
N ALA A 202 -4.40 -6.67 -18.79
CA ALA A 202 -4.62 -7.48 -17.60
C ALA A 202 -5.24 -6.67 -16.46
N ASN A 203 -4.74 -5.46 -16.21
CA ASN A 203 -5.26 -4.55 -15.18
C ASN A 203 -6.71 -4.16 -15.44
N VAL A 204 -7.06 -3.76 -16.66
CA VAL A 204 -8.44 -3.41 -17.02
C VAL A 204 -9.38 -4.59 -16.77
N ALA A 205 -8.98 -5.80 -17.17
CA ALA A 205 -9.78 -7.00 -16.96
C ALA A 205 -9.93 -7.32 -15.46
N TRP A 206 -8.86 -7.15 -14.67
CA TRP A 206 -8.86 -7.35 -13.22
C TRP A 206 -9.72 -6.34 -12.46
N ILE A 207 -9.63 -5.06 -12.81
CA ILE A 207 -10.43 -3.97 -12.23
C ILE A 207 -11.91 -4.24 -12.47
N ASN A 208 -12.29 -4.54 -13.73
CA ASN A 208 -13.66 -4.87 -14.09
C ASN A 208 -14.19 -6.10 -13.31
N ALA A 209 -13.39 -7.17 -13.24
CA ALA A 209 -13.76 -8.38 -12.51
C ALA A 209 -13.88 -8.13 -11.00
N SER A 210 -13.08 -7.24 -10.43
CA SER A 210 -13.10 -6.91 -9.00
C SER A 210 -14.32 -6.07 -8.63
N PHE A 211 -14.67 -5.07 -9.43
CA PHE A 211 -15.94 -4.35 -9.22
C PHE A 211 -17.17 -5.23 -9.44
N ALA A 212 -17.15 -6.12 -10.43
CA ALA A 212 -18.23 -7.08 -10.64
C ALA A 212 -18.41 -8.00 -9.41
N LYS A 213 -17.30 -8.50 -8.84
CA LYS A 213 -17.33 -9.30 -7.61
C LYS A 213 -17.80 -8.47 -6.41
N ALA A 214 -17.33 -7.23 -6.24
CA ALA A 214 -17.76 -6.35 -5.16
C ALA A 214 -19.28 -6.13 -5.19
N SER A 215 -19.86 -5.94 -6.37
CA SER A 215 -21.31 -5.84 -6.56
C SER A 215 -22.02 -7.15 -6.24
N ALA A 216 -21.51 -8.29 -6.73
CA ALA A 216 -22.10 -9.61 -6.50
C ALA A 216 -22.09 -10.00 -5.01
N ASP A 217 -21.01 -9.66 -4.30
CA ASP A 217 -20.84 -9.91 -2.87
C ASP A 217 -21.54 -8.84 -2.01
N ASN A 218 -22.22 -7.86 -2.64
CA ASN A 218 -22.86 -6.72 -1.98
C ASN A 218 -21.92 -5.96 -1.04
N ALA A 219 -20.66 -5.81 -1.44
CA ALA A 219 -19.65 -5.08 -0.68
C ALA A 219 -20.15 -3.67 -0.34
N LYS A 220 -19.79 -3.17 0.85
CA LYS A 220 -20.15 -1.86 1.37
C LYS A 220 -19.27 -0.76 0.80
N ALA A 221 -18.01 -1.09 0.51
CA ALA A 221 -17.06 -0.20 -0.12
C ALA A 221 -15.97 -1.00 -0.86
N VAL A 222 -15.20 -0.30 -1.68
CA VAL A 222 -14.01 -0.82 -2.37
C VAL A 222 -12.79 0.01 -2.00
N VAL A 223 -11.67 -0.65 -1.78
CA VAL A 223 -10.34 -0.04 -1.69
C VAL A 223 -9.48 -0.57 -2.83
N ILE A 224 -8.97 0.33 -3.65
CA ILE A 224 -8.02 0.07 -4.73
C ILE A 224 -6.67 0.57 -4.25
N PHE A 225 -5.60 -0.18 -4.48
CA PHE A 225 -4.25 0.33 -4.20
C PHE A 225 -3.28 0.02 -5.33
N VAL A 226 -2.60 1.09 -5.76
CA VAL A 226 -1.64 1.15 -6.88
C VAL A 226 -0.43 1.95 -6.40
N GLN A 227 0.67 2.01 -7.15
CA GLN A 227 1.76 2.92 -6.79
C GLN A 227 1.54 4.32 -7.40
N ALA A 228 1.19 4.39 -8.69
CA ALA A 228 1.22 5.64 -9.46
C ALA A 228 0.33 6.77 -8.93
N GLU A 229 0.82 8.00 -9.07
CA GLU A 229 -0.03 9.18 -9.18
C GLU A 229 -0.59 9.29 -10.61
N PHE A 230 -1.90 9.46 -10.71
CA PHE A 230 -2.60 9.61 -11.99
C PHE A 230 -2.59 11.05 -12.50
N ASP A 231 -2.33 12.05 -11.65
CA ASP A 231 -2.38 13.46 -12.00
C ASP A 231 -1.20 13.90 -12.90
N GLU A 232 -1.20 13.44 -14.14
CA GLU A 232 -0.32 13.93 -15.21
C GLU A 232 -0.87 15.19 -15.88
N SER A 233 -1.67 16.01 -15.20
CA SER A 233 -2.42 17.08 -15.86
C SER A 233 -1.52 18.15 -16.48
N ARG A 234 -1.23 18.00 -17.79
CA ARG A 234 -0.47 18.97 -18.59
C ARG A 234 -1.35 20.06 -19.20
N PHE A 235 -2.68 19.94 -19.08
CA PHE A 235 -3.63 20.92 -19.60
C PHE A 235 -4.24 21.76 -18.47
N PRO A 236 -4.55 23.05 -18.72
CA PRO A 236 -5.16 23.93 -17.71
C PRO A 236 -6.48 23.44 -17.11
N ASN A 237 -7.17 22.53 -17.79
CA ASN A 237 -8.44 21.94 -17.35
C ASN A 237 -8.27 20.66 -16.52
N GLY A 238 -7.04 20.24 -16.21
CA GLY A 238 -6.77 19.01 -15.47
C GLY A 238 -6.84 17.73 -16.29
N ALA A 239 -7.04 17.80 -17.61
CA ALA A 239 -7.15 16.62 -18.46
C ALA A 239 -5.78 15.98 -18.74
N MET A 240 -5.81 14.67 -18.98
CA MET A 240 -4.62 13.91 -19.37
C MET A 240 -4.33 14.04 -20.88
N PRO A 241 -3.05 13.96 -21.29
CA PRO A 241 -2.70 13.79 -22.69
C PRO A 241 -3.24 12.46 -23.23
N ARG A 242 -3.67 12.43 -24.50
CA ARG A 242 -4.21 11.23 -25.15
C ARG A 242 -3.25 10.04 -25.17
N GLN A 243 -1.96 10.31 -25.02
CA GLN A 243 -0.89 9.33 -25.01
C GLN A 243 -0.59 8.79 -23.61
N SER A 244 -1.27 9.27 -22.57
CA SER A 244 -1.07 8.81 -21.20
C SER A 244 -1.36 7.30 -21.10
N GLY A 245 -0.43 6.58 -20.49
CA GLY A 245 -0.54 5.15 -20.19
C GLY A 245 -1.55 4.85 -19.07
N PHE A 246 -2.12 5.88 -18.45
CA PHE A 246 -3.08 5.72 -17.35
C PHE A 246 -4.55 5.72 -17.80
N ILE A 247 -4.85 6.15 -19.02
CA ILE A 247 -6.24 6.39 -19.47
C ILE A 247 -7.12 5.16 -19.30
N ASN A 248 -6.71 4.00 -19.82
CA ASN A 248 -7.55 2.80 -19.81
C ASN A 248 -7.83 2.30 -18.38
N THR A 249 -6.80 2.32 -17.54
CA THR A 249 -6.90 1.97 -16.12
C THR A 249 -7.88 2.90 -15.40
N LEU A 250 -7.75 4.22 -15.60
CA LEU A 250 -8.59 5.21 -14.95
C LEU A 250 -10.05 5.18 -15.46
N ASP A 251 -10.24 4.96 -16.75
CA ASP A 251 -11.56 4.78 -17.36
C ASP A 251 -12.24 3.51 -16.82
N ALA A 252 -11.49 2.42 -16.60
CA ALA A 252 -12.01 1.20 -15.98
C ALA A 252 -12.41 1.42 -14.51
N ILE A 253 -11.61 2.17 -13.74
CA ILE A 253 -11.95 2.56 -12.36
C ILE A 253 -13.19 3.46 -12.35
N GLU A 254 -13.28 4.45 -13.22
CA GLU A 254 -14.45 5.35 -13.33
C GLU A 254 -15.73 4.55 -13.66
N ALA A 255 -15.65 3.63 -14.63
CA ALA A 255 -16.78 2.78 -15.00
C ALA A 255 -17.20 1.86 -13.84
N GLY A 256 -16.23 1.18 -13.22
CA GLY A 256 -16.46 0.29 -12.09
C GLY A 256 -17.08 1.00 -10.89
N ALA A 257 -16.55 2.17 -10.51
CA ALA A 257 -17.06 2.97 -9.40
C ALA A 257 -18.50 3.46 -9.67
N LYS A 258 -18.79 3.94 -10.89
CA LYS A 258 -20.15 4.36 -11.27
C LYS A 258 -21.15 3.21 -11.18
N SER A 259 -20.77 2.02 -11.66
CA SER A 259 -21.63 0.84 -11.60
C SER A 259 -21.79 0.30 -10.18
N PHE A 260 -20.75 0.38 -9.34
CA PHE A 260 -20.78 -0.05 -7.94
C PHE A 260 -21.65 0.86 -7.05
N GLY A 261 -21.62 2.18 -7.31
CA GLY A 261 -22.55 3.14 -6.69
C GLY A 261 -22.40 3.34 -5.17
N LYS A 262 -21.29 2.86 -4.59
CA LYS A 262 -20.96 2.94 -3.16
C LYS A 262 -19.52 3.49 -2.98
N PRO A 263 -19.10 3.86 -1.75
CA PRO A 263 -17.81 4.48 -1.52
C PRO A 263 -16.62 3.67 -2.07
N VAL A 264 -15.72 4.37 -2.74
CA VAL A 264 -14.44 3.82 -3.23
C VAL A 264 -13.30 4.69 -2.73
N LEU A 265 -12.24 4.05 -2.24
CA LEU A 265 -10.98 4.69 -1.89
C LEU A 265 -9.86 4.14 -2.79
N LEU A 266 -9.13 5.02 -3.45
CA LEU A 266 -7.86 4.69 -4.09
C LEU A 266 -6.71 5.09 -3.17
N ILE A 267 -5.75 4.21 -2.93
CA ILE A 267 -4.55 4.48 -2.14
C ILE A 267 -3.33 4.38 -3.06
N HIS A 268 -2.45 5.36 -3.02
CA HIS A 268 -1.25 5.40 -3.84
C HIS A 268 -0.06 6.10 -3.16
N GLY A 269 1.09 6.06 -3.83
CA GLY A 269 2.36 6.67 -3.45
C GLY A 269 2.85 7.66 -4.52
N ASP A 270 4.12 7.55 -4.94
CA ASP A 270 4.74 8.19 -6.11
C ASP A 270 5.25 9.63 -5.88
N GLU A 271 4.40 10.55 -5.40
CA GLU A 271 4.76 11.99 -5.26
C GLU A 271 5.29 12.38 -3.87
N HIS A 272 5.42 11.43 -2.94
CA HIS A 272 6.09 11.59 -1.63
C HIS A 272 5.48 12.58 -0.63
N TYR A 273 4.19 12.95 -0.77
CA TYR A 273 3.50 13.79 0.23
C TYR A 273 2.13 13.24 0.62
N PHE A 274 1.75 13.45 1.88
CA PHE A 274 0.42 13.05 2.35
C PHE A 274 -0.66 13.96 1.76
N SER A 275 -1.67 13.36 1.13
CA SER A 275 -2.85 14.11 0.66
C SER A 275 -4.10 13.24 0.64
N ILE A 276 -5.26 13.89 0.77
CA ILE A 276 -6.57 13.28 0.55
C ILE A 276 -7.35 14.19 -0.39
N ALA A 277 -7.77 13.65 -1.52
CA ALA A 277 -8.48 14.42 -2.56
C ALA A 277 -9.47 13.52 -3.31
N PRO A 278 -10.46 14.09 -4.02
CA PRO A 278 -11.26 13.31 -4.97
C PRO A 278 -10.36 12.75 -6.08
N LEU A 279 -10.58 11.49 -6.49
CA LEU A 279 -9.96 10.97 -7.71
C LEU A 279 -10.57 11.66 -8.93
N ARG A 280 -9.74 12.14 -9.85
CA ARG A 280 -10.18 12.74 -11.12
C ARG A 280 -10.11 11.70 -12.23
N ASN A 281 -11.02 11.78 -13.20
CA ASN A 281 -10.98 10.96 -14.41
C ASN A 281 -10.01 11.53 -15.45
N SER A 282 -9.84 10.82 -16.57
CA SER A 282 -8.96 11.19 -17.70
C SER A 282 -9.27 12.58 -18.30
N LYS A 283 -10.44 13.14 -18.01
CA LYS A 283 -10.90 14.47 -18.45
C LYS A 283 -10.75 15.56 -17.37
N GLY A 284 -10.08 15.26 -16.25
CA GLY A 284 -9.83 16.17 -15.14
C GLY A 284 -11.02 16.40 -14.20
N LYS A 285 -12.13 15.65 -14.37
CA LYS A 285 -13.33 15.80 -13.53
C LYS A 285 -13.30 14.84 -12.35
N PRO A 286 -13.69 15.26 -11.13
CA PRO A 286 -13.86 14.33 -10.01
C PRO A 286 -14.81 13.17 -10.36
N ILE A 287 -14.44 11.95 -9.98
CA ILE A 287 -15.29 10.77 -10.08
C ILE A 287 -16.16 10.72 -8.82
N PRO A 288 -17.50 10.80 -8.93
CA PRO A 288 -18.38 10.79 -7.77
C PRO A 288 -18.18 9.55 -6.90
N GLY A 289 -18.05 9.76 -5.58
CA GLY A 289 -17.91 8.66 -4.62
C GLY A 289 -16.51 8.02 -4.55
N VAL A 290 -15.53 8.55 -5.28
CA VAL A 290 -14.15 8.04 -5.29
C VAL A 290 -13.21 9.07 -4.70
N ASN A 291 -12.64 8.75 -3.54
CA ASN A 291 -11.56 9.52 -2.93
C ASN A 291 -10.21 8.82 -3.19
N LYS A 292 -9.15 9.61 -3.12
CA LYS A 292 -7.77 9.19 -3.27
C LYS A 292 -6.98 9.60 -2.02
N LEU A 293 -6.23 8.66 -1.46
CA LEU A 293 -5.28 8.86 -0.37
C LEU A 293 -3.87 8.66 -0.94
N MET A 294 -3.05 9.71 -0.88
CA MET A 294 -1.61 9.57 -1.04
C MET A 294 -0.95 9.40 0.32
N VAL A 295 -0.10 8.38 0.46
CA VAL A 295 0.66 8.16 1.69
C VAL A 295 1.94 9.00 1.72
N TYR A 296 2.62 8.97 2.86
CA TYR A 296 3.95 9.56 2.98
C TYR A 296 4.99 8.75 2.18
N GLY A 297 6.09 9.40 1.80
CA GLY A 297 7.19 8.80 1.06
C GLY A 297 8.49 9.58 1.17
N ASP A 298 9.54 9.07 0.53
CA ASP A 298 10.89 9.68 0.48
C ASP A 298 11.44 10.00 1.88
N THR A 299 11.61 11.28 2.21
CA THR A 299 12.18 11.68 3.51
C THR A 299 11.19 11.53 4.67
N LEU A 300 9.89 11.36 4.38
CA LEU A 300 8.81 11.22 5.34
C LEU A 300 8.49 9.74 5.59
N VAL A 301 9.36 9.05 6.33
CA VAL A 301 9.16 7.62 6.66
C VAL A 301 8.10 7.47 7.77
N HIS A 302 6.84 7.58 7.37
CA HIS A 302 5.62 7.54 8.17
C HIS A 302 4.52 6.74 7.46
N ALA A 303 3.38 6.54 8.10
CA ALA A 303 2.26 5.82 7.49
C ALA A 303 0.92 6.50 7.78
N VAL A 304 -0.15 5.92 7.26
CA VAL A 304 -1.52 6.33 7.57
C VAL A 304 -2.27 5.13 8.13
N ARG A 305 -2.81 5.26 9.34
CA ARG A 305 -3.79 4.31 9.87
C ARG A 305 -5.15 4.67 9.26
N VAL A 306 -5.68 3.77 8.45
CA VAL A 306 -6.99 3.92 7.83
C VAL A 306 -8.00 3.19 8.69
N VAL A 307 -8.95 3.95 9.20
CA VAL A 307 -10.14 3.46 9.92
C VAL A 307 -11.22 3.15 8.91
N VAL A 308 -11.85 1.99 9.03
CA VAL A 308 -12.94 1.56 8.18
C VAL A 308 -14.13 1.20 9.06
N ASP A 309 -15.24 1.92 8.92
CA ASP A 309 -16.53 1.58 9.50
C ASP A 309 -17.56 1.41 8.35
N PRO A 310 -17.78 0.17 7.88
CA PRO A 310 -18.61 -0.10 6.71
C PRO A 310 -20.11 0.21 6.93
N ASP A 311 -20.52 0.43 8.18
CA ASP A 311 -21.91 0.76 8.55
C ASP A 311 -22.10 2.27 8.76
N SER A 312 -21.01 3.05 8.73
CA SER A 312 -21.05 4.51 8.81
C SER A 312 -21.29 5.18 7.45
N SER A 313 -21.75 6.44 7.46
CA SER A 313 -21.98 7.21 6.23
C SER A 313 -20.72 7.61 5.48
N ASN A 314 -19.59 7.75 6.17
CA ASN A 314 -18.32 8.22 5.58
C ASN A 314 -17.36 7.08 5.25
N VAL A 315 -17.59 5.88 5.80
CA VAL A 315 -16.84 4.62 5.68
C VAL A 315 -15.35 4.70 6.08
N PHE A 316 -14.60 5.67 5.57
CA PHE A 316 -13.16 5.80 5.74
C PHE A 316 -12.80 6.99 6.63
N GLY A 317 -11.89 6.76 7.58
CA GLY A 317 -11.20 7.78 8.37
C GLY A 317 -9.70 7.63 8.26
N PHE A 318 -8.96 8.74 8.37
CA PHE A 318 -7.51 8.75 8.14
C PHE A 318 -6.80 9.36 9.34
N ILE A 319 -5.88 8.60 9.93
CA ILE A 319 -5.09 9.03 11.09
C ILE A 319 -3.62 8.91 10.70
N PRO A 320 -2.88 10.03 10.57
CA PRO A 320 -1.44 9.98 10.40
C PRO A 320 -0.75 9.15 11.49
N LEU A 321 0.09 8.20 11.08
CA LEU A 321 0.97 7.44 11.96
C LEU A 321 2.38 8.00 11.85
N ILE A 322 2.68 8.96 12.73
CA ILE A 322 3.97 9.64 12.78
C ILE A 322 4.88 8.92 13.76
N VAL A 323 6.12 8.64 13.32
CA VAL A 323 7.21 8.15 14.17
C VAL A 323 8.13 9.34 14.46
N PRO A 324 8.06 9.96 15.65
CA PRO A 324 8.78 11.21 15.93
C PRO A 324 10.29 11.11 15.68
N GLU A 325 10.89 9.95 15.95
CA GLU A 325 12.33 9.68 15.77
C GLU A 325 12.76 9.66 14.30
N ASN A 326 11.82 9.60 13.36
CA ASN A 326 12.09 9.66 11.92
C ASN A 326 12.13 11.12 11.40
N GLY A 327 11.65 12.10 12.19
CA GLY A 327 11.56 13.51 11.79
C GLY A 327 10.46 13.77 10.76
N MET A 328 10.14 15.04 10.49
CA MET A 328 9.07 15.47 9.57
C MET A 328 9.59 16.01 8.22
N GLY A 329 10.74 15.49 7.76
CA GLY A 329 11.46 16.09 6.62
C GLY A 329 12.17 17.40 7.00
N LYS A 330 12.94 17.97 6.08
CA LYS A 330 13.56 19.30 6.21
C LYS A 330 12.73 20.36 5.50
#